data_AF-A0A091PC58-F1
#
_entry.id   AF-A0A091PC58-F1
#
_cell.length_a   1.000
_cell.length_b   1.000
_cell.length_c   1.000
_cell.angle_alpha   90.00
_cell.angle_beta   90.00
_cell.angle_gamma   90.00
#
_symmetry.space_group_name_H-M   'P 1'
#
loop_
_entity.id
_entity.type
_entity.pdbx_description
1 polymer ?
#
loop_
_entity_poly.entity_id
_entity_poly.type
_entity_poly.pdbx_seq_one_letter_code
_entity_poly.pdbx_strand_id
1 'polypeptide(L)' 'GTGIRSESETEAEASEVRVFPSSSPAPRVPKQGEDYGKGVIFYLRDKVVVGIVLWNIFNRMPIARK' A
#
# COMPACT_ATOMS: atom_id res chain seq x y z
N GLY A 1 2.62 19.65 28.13
CA GLY A 1 2.65 19.78 26.66
C GLY A 1 1.41 19.10 26.12
N THR A 2 0.46 19.89 25.64
CA THR A 2 -0.86 19.45 25.17
C THR A 2 -0.74 18.57 23.91
N GLY A 3 -1.60 17.55 23.85
CA GLY A 3 -1.60 16.53 22.82
C GLY A 3 -1.98 17.05 21.44
N ILE A 4 -1.28 16.54 20.44
CA ILE A 4 -1.66 16.58 19.03
C ILE A 4 -1.26 15.24 18.42
N ARG A 5 -2.04 14.19 18.70
CA ARG A 5 -1.92 12.91 17.97
C ARG A 5 -3.14 12.82 17.06
N SER A 6 -2.94 13.18 15.79
CA SER A 6 -3.88 12.94 14.68
C SER A 6 -3.98 11.44 14.40
N GLU A 7 -4.54 10.67 15.33
CA GLU A 7 -4.77 9.23 15.15
C GLU A 7 -6.02 8.91 14.33
N SER A 8 -6.92 9.88 14.11
CA SER A 8 -8.19 9.67 13.39
C SER A 8 -8.14 9.93 11.87
N GLU A 9 -7.08 10.55 11.34
CA GLU A 9 -7.04 10.92 9.91
C GLU A 9 -6.61 9.75 9.00
N THR A 10 -5.78 8.81 9.49
CA THR A 10 -5.20 7.78 8.61
C THR A 10 -6.05 6.51 8.43
N GLU A 11 -6.95 6.20 9.37
CA GLU A 11 -7.87 5.06 9.27
C GLU A 11 -9.00 5.35 8.27
N ALA A 12 -9.44 6.62 8.19
CA ALA A 12 -10.39 7.10 7.19
C ALA A 12 -9.81 7.01 5.77
N GLU A 13 -8.54 7.38 5.57
CA GLU A 13 -7.88 7.37 4.26
C GLU A 13 -7.65 5.95 3.70
N ALA A 14 -7.69 4.91 4.55
CA ALA A 14 -7.64 3.50 4.12
C ALA A 14 -8.99 3.04 3.55
N SER A 15 -10.09 3.56 4.11
CA SER A 15 -11.45 3.20 3.75
C SER A 15 -12.01 4.06 2.61
N GLU A 16 -11.43 5.25 2.38
CA GLU A 16 -11.91 6.22 1.38
C GLU A 16 -11.13 6.24 0.05
N VAL A 17 -10.28 5.25 -0.24
CA VAL A 17 -9.75 5.13 -1.60
C VAL A 17 -10.90 4.72 -2.52
N ARG A 18 -11.55 5.70 -3.15
CA ARG A 18 -12.40 5.49 -4.31
C ARG A 18 -11.56 4.78 -5.37
N VAL A 19 -11.77 3.48 -5.50
CA VAL A 19 -11.20 2.68 -6.59
C VAL A 19 -11.94 3.14 -7.85
N PHE A 20 -11.45 4.19 -8.49
CA PHE A 20 -11.79 4.40 -9.89
C PHE A 20 -11.40 3.11 -10.62
N PRO A 21 -12.25 2.57 -11.51
CA PRO A 21 -11.87 1.44 -12.34
C PRO A 21 -10.76 1.90 -13.29
N SER A 22 -9.54 1.99 -12.78
CA SER A 22 -8.36 1.98 -13.61
C SER A 22 -8.35 0.61 -14.25
N SER A 23 -8.30 0.57 -15.57
CA SER A 23 -8.01 -0.64 -16.31
C SER A 23 -6.71 -1.18 -15.72
N SER A 24 -6.80 -2.21 -14.87
CA SER A 24 -5.62 -2.81 -14.27
C SER A 24 -4.76 -3.32 -15.42
N PRO A 25 -3.64 -2.66 -15.73
CA PRO A 25 -2.83 -3.09 -16.85
C PRO A 25 -2.26 -4.44 -16.50
N ALA A 26 -2.29 -5.37 -17.45
CA ALA A 26 -1.62 -6.66 -17.28
C ALA A 26 -0.19 -6.42 -16.78
N PRO A 27 0.33 -7.27 -15.87
CA PRO A 27 1.70 -7.15 -15.37
C PRO A 27 2.65 -7.03 -16.56
N ARG A 28 3.38 -5.92 -16.63
CA ARG A 28 4.33 -5.64 -17.71
C ARG A 28 5.72 -5.50 -17.13
N VAL A 29 6.72 -5.85 -17.94
CA VAL A 29 8.12 -5.62 -17.60
C VAL A 29 8.34 -4.11 -17.49
N PRO A 30 9.02 -3.62 -16.43
CA PRO A 30 9.38 -2.22 -16.31
C PRO A 30 10.18 -1.73 -17.52
N LYS A 31 9.89 -0.51 -17.97
CA LYS A 31 10.66 0.14 -19.05
C LYS A 31 11.85 0.87 -18.45
N GLN A 32 12.91 1.02 -19.25
CA GLN A 32 14.06 1.82 -18.86
C GLN A 32 13.63 3.29 -18.64
N GLY A 33 13.99 3.86 -17.50
CA GLY A 33 13.55 5.20 -17.08
C GLY A 33 12.25 5.24 -16.27
N GLU A 34 11.65 4.10 -15.92
CA GLU A 34 10.55 4.06 -14.95
C GLU A 34 11.11 4.07 -13.51
N ASP A 35 11.22 5.27 -12.94
CA ASP A 35 11.65 5.47 -11.55
C ASP A 35 10.46 5.34 -10.59
N TYR A 36 10.27 4.14 -10.06
CA TYR A 36 9.27 3.90 -9.02
C TYR A 36 9.70 4.54 -7.68
N GLY A 37 8.79 5.26 -7.01
CA GLY A 37 9.07 5.94 -5.74
C GLY A 37 8.40 5.34 -4.50
N LYS A 38 7.48 4.38 -4.68
CA LYS A 38 6.75 3.68 -3.62
C LYS A 38 6.20 2.35 -4.14
N GLY A 39 5.94 1.39 -3.25
CA GLY A 39 5.37 0.11 -3.66
C GLY A 39 5.09 -0.86 -2.51
N VAL A 40 4.45 -1.98 -2.87
CA VAL A 40 4.14 -3.10 -1.97
C VAL A 40 4.72 -4.38 -2.58
N ILE A 41 5.38 -5.18 -1.76
CA ILE A 41 5.91 -6.49 -2.15
C ILE A 41 5.22 -7.56 -1.28
N PHE A 42 4.55 -8.52 -1.93
CA PHE A 42 3.91 -9.64 -1.27
C PHE A 42 4.84 -10.85 -1.26
N TYR A 43 5.11 -11.38 -0.06
CA TYR A 43 5.73 -12.68 0.10
C TYR A 43 4.63 -13.73 0.10
N LEU A 44 4.68 -14.64 -0.87
CA LEU A 44 3.66 -15.66 -1.06
C LEU A 44 4.20 -17.05 -0.66
N ARG A 45 3.31 -17.87 -0.11
CA ARG A 45 3.46 -19.32 0.01
C ARG A 45 2.15 -19.93 -0.45
N ASP A 46 2.19 -20.81 -1.45
CA ASP A 46 0.97 -21.46 -1.99
C ASP A 46 -0.14 -20.48 -2.38
N LYS A 47 0.25 -19.33 -2.98
CA LYS A 47 -0.63 -18.20 -3.34
C LYS A 47 -1.26 -17.46 -2.14
N VAL A 48 -0.91 -17.82 -0.91
CA VAL A 48 -1.29 -17.12 0.31
C VAL A 48 -0.21 -16.10 0.68
N VAL A 49 -0.63 -14.88 1.05
CA VAL A 49 0.29 -13.85 1.54
C VAL A 49 0.77 -14.22 2.94
N VAL A 50 2.08 -14.40 3.10
CA VAL A 50 2.73 -14.72 4.40
C VAL A 50 3.60 -13.57 4.92
N GLY A 51 3.76 -12.51 4.15
CA GLY A 51 4.50 -11.32 4.55
C GLY A 51 4.33 -10.19 3.54
N ILE A 52 4.51 -8.95 4.00
CA ILE A 52 4.39 -7.74 3.19
C ILE A 52 5.56 -6.81 3.49
N VAL A 53 6.20 -6.29 2.45
CA VAL A 53 7.13 -5.15 2.56
C VAL A 53 6.47 -3.91 1.96
N LEU A 54 6.45 -2.84 2.74
CA LEU A 54 5.95 -1.52 2.34
C LEU A 54 7.16 -0.61 2.07
N TRP A 55 7.37 -0.24 0.81
CA TRP A 55 8.44 0.66 0.42
C TRP A 55 7.88 2.07 0.22
N ASN A 56 8.32 3.01 1.05
CA ASN A 56 7.84 4.40 1.08
C ASN A 56 6.30 4.53 1.20
N ILE A 57 5.67 3.60 1.93
CA ILE A 57 4.25 3.62 2.26
C ILE A 57 4.12 3.54 3.78
N PHE A 58 3.62 4.61 4.39
CA PHE A 58 3.48 4.72 5.85
C PHE A 58 2.01 4.57 6.27
N ASN A 59 1.78 4.25 7.55
CA ASN A 59 0.45 4.15 8.16
C ASN A 59 -0.51 3.11 7.51
N ARG A 60 -0.01 2.24 6.64
CA ARG A 60 -0.77 1.11 6.04
C ARG A 60 -0.53 -0.23 6.75
N MET A 61 0.23 -0.24 7.84
CA MET A 61 0.48 -1.43 8.65
C MET A 61 -0.79 -2.10 9.21
N PRO A 62 -1.84 -1.35 9.66
CA PRO A 62 -3.09 -1.98 10.10
C PRO A 62 -3.76 -2.80 9.01
N ILE A 63 -3.76 -2.32 7.76
CA ILE A 63 -4.31 -3.05 6.61
C ILE A 63 -3.45 -4.28 6.28
N ALA A 64 -2.12 -4.13 6.32
CA ALA A 64 -1.20 -5.22 6.04
C ALA A 64 -1.27 -6.38 7.06
N ARG A 65 -1.84 -6.14 8.25
CA ARG A 65 -2.05 -7.15 9.31
C ARG A 65 -3.45 -7.78 9.29
N LYS A 66 -4.41 -7.21 8.55
CA LYS A 66 -5.78 -7.71 8.46
C LYS A 66 -5.86 -8.91 7.54
#